data_AF-A0A7C1D3D4-F1
#
_entry.id   AF-A0A7C1D3D4-F1
#
_cell.length_a   1.000
_cell.length_b   1.000
_cell.length_c   1.000
_cell.angle_alpha   90.00
_cell.angle_beta   90.00
_cell.angle_gamma   90.00
#
_symmetry.space_group_name_H-M   'P 1'
#
loop_
_entity.id
_entity.type
_entity.pdbx_description
1 polymer ?
#
loop_
_entity_poly.entity_id
_entity_poly.type
_entity_poly.pdbx_seq_one_letter_code
_entity_poly.pdbx_strand_id
1 'polypeptide(L)'
;MRSAINYDILSENRIRSALKTDSMAQNIHAFWSVGSTNEFALRMAQLGDPEGTLVIAEKQEHGRGRMLRSWDSPLAKGLWFSVILRPQLSSSQAGLLPYIAGVSVAEAVEAQLGLHPDLKWPNDLLVGGKKFCGILSEVEFENGKIKFIVLGIGVNVNHLAGDFSRQIRDGATSLRLAAETRIDRADLLAAILSKLEQNYERVKTEGFDDLLHRWKTRCSNFKKNVALKQDQTTIEGTFVDIDHEGCLLLKTGSGETKKISAGDVIFESGRGK
;
A
#
# COMPACT_ATOMS: atom_id res chain seq x y z
N MET A 1 3.45 -20.43 -30.55
CA MET A 1 3.79 -19.36 -29.58
C MET A 1 2.55 -18.83 -28.85
N ARG A 2 1.71 -19.75 -28.34
CA ARG A 2 0.49 -19.47 -27.56
C ARG A 2 0.59 -20.32 -26.29
N SER A 3 1.17 -19.82 -25.19
CA SER A 3 1.13 -20.55 -23.91
C SER A 3 1.51 -19.77 -22.65
N ALA A 4 2.05 -18.55 -22.71
CA ALA A 4 2.51 -17.84 -21.48
C ALA A 4 1.54 -16.78 -20.92
N ILE A 5 0.48 -16.42 -21.65
CA ILE A 5 -0.50 -15.40 -21.24
C ILE A 5 -1.57 -16.00 -20.31
N ASN A 6 -1.85 -17.31 -20.41
CA ASN A 6 -3.01 -17.91 -19.74
C ASN A 6 -2.78 -18.27 -18.24
N TYR A 7 -1.53 -18.35 -17.77
CA TYR A 7 -1.22 -18.83 -16.41
C TYR A 7 -1.15 -17.73 -15.34
N ASP A 8 -0.99 -16.46 -15.73
CA ASP A 8 -0.80 -15.34 -14.80
C ASP A 8 -2.11 -14.57 -14.58
N ILE A 9 -3.25 -15.04 -15.10
CA ILE A 9 -4.54 -14.36 -14.93
C ILE A 9 -5.04 -14.57 -13.49
N LEU A 10 -5.37 -13.47 -12.81
CA LEU A 10 -5.93 -13.37 -11.46
C LEU A 10 -7.42 -13.74 -11.45
N SER A 11 -7.73 -14.93 -11.95
CA SER A 11 -9.05 -15.53 -11.79
C SER A 11 -9.28 -15.91 -10.32
N GLU A 12 -10.54 -15.91 -9.89
CA GLU A 12 -10.91 -16.31 -8.54
C GLU A 12 -10.35 -17.70 -8.16
N ASN A 13 -10.47 -18.68 -9.06
CA ASN A 13 -9.93 -20.03 -8.84
C ASN A 13 -8.41 -20.03 -8.63
N ARG A 14 -7.67 -19.24 -9.42
CA ARG A 14 -6.21 -19.14 -9.28
C ARG A 14 -5.83 -18.50 -7.95
N ILE A 15 -6.54 -17.43 -7.57
CA ILE A 15 -6.33 -16.76 -6.29
C ILE A 15 -6.60 -17.75 -5.15
N ARG A 16 -7.79 -18.39 -5.12
CA ARG A 16 -8.17 -19.35 -4.08
C ARG A 16 -7.18 -20.51 -3.96
N SER A 17 -6.60 -20.97 -5.06
CA SER A 17 -5.58 -22.05 -5.04
C SER A 17 -4.26 -21.65 -4.36
N ALA A 18 -3.94 -20.35 -4.32
CA ALA A 18 -2.72 -19.83 -3.73
C ALA A 18 -2.92 -19.31 -2.29
N LEU A 19 -4.15 -18.93 -1.93
CA LEU A 19 -4.49 -18.36 -0.62
C LEU A 19 -4.18 -19.34 0.53
N LYS A 20 -3.74 -18.75 1.65
CA LYS A 20 -3.44 -19.44 2.92
C LYS A 20 -4.05 -18.69 4.11
N THR A 21 -5.05 -17.86 3.85
CA THR A 21 -5.69 -16.97 4.81
C THR A 21 -6.95 -17.61 5.39
N ASP A 22 -7.24 -17.32 6.65
CA ASP A 22 -8.42 -17.84 7.36
C ASP A 22 -9.65 -16.94 7.19
N SER A 23 -9.45 -15.63 7.12
CA SER A 23 -10.50 -14.60 7.07
C SER A 23 -10.36 -13.63 5.90
N MET A 24 -9.14 -13.31 5.48
CA MET A 24 -8.90 -12.47 4.31
C MET A 24 -9.21 -13.23 3.02
N ALA A 25 -9.81 -12.54 2.06
CA ALA A 25 -10.17 -13.02 0.73
C ALA A 25 -11.05 -14.28 0.70
N GLN A 26 -11.92 -14.46 1.70
CA GLN A 26 -12.95 -15.52 1.65
C GLN A 26 -14.07 -15.16 0.65
N ASN A 27 -14.43 -13.89 0.59
CA ASN A 27 -15.28 -13.28 -0.42
C ASN A 27 -14.41 -12.54 -1.45
N ILE A 28 -14.54 -12.86 -2.74
CA ILE A 28 -13.67 -12.35 -3.81
C ILE A 28 -14.51 -11.80 -4.96
N HIS A 29 -14.27 -10.54 -5.32
CA HIS A 29 -14.76 -9.93 -6.55
C HIS A 29 -13.58 -9.74 -7.50
N ALA A 30 -13.44 -10.61 -8.50
CA ALA A 30 -12.35 -10.57 -9.48
C ALA A 30 -12.84 -10.05 -10.85
N PHE A 31 -12.18 -9.02 -11.36
CA PHE A 31 -12.55 -8.36 -12.61
C PHE A 31 -11.45 -8.41 -13.66
N TRP A 32 -11.85 -8.52 -14.92
CA TRP A 32 -10.95 -8.26 -16.04
C TRP A 32 -10.60 -6.77 -16.17
N SER A 33 -11.60 -5.90 -16.03
CA SER A 33 -11.41 -4.46 -15.93
C SER A 33 -12.50 -3.85 -15.06
N VAL A 34 -12.16 -2.81 -14.31
CA VAL A 34 -13.07 -2.04 -13.45
C VAL A 34 -12.67 -0.57 -13.47
N GLY A 35 -13.58 0.34 -13.12
CA GLY A 35 -13.23 1.76 -12.94
C GLY A 35 -12.14 1.94 -11.89
N SER A 36 -12.44 1.55 -10.65
CA SER A 36 -11.48 1.45 -9.55
C SER A 36 -11.90 0.34 -8.59
N THR A 37 -10.93 -0.44 -8.12
CA THR A 37 -11.13 -1.46 -7.08
C THR A 37 -11.59 -0.86 -5.77
N ASN A 38 -11.07 0.31 -5.40
CA ASN A 38 -11.48 1.03 -4.19
C ASN A 38 -12.94 1.49 -4.25
N GLU A 39 -13.35 2.07 -5.37
CA GLU A 39 -14.73 2.54 -5.55
C GLU A 39 -15.73 1.38 -5.50
N PHE A 40 -15.38 0.25 -6.13
CA PHE A 40 -16.21 -0.95 -6.05
C PHE A 40 -16.25 -1.52 -4.62
N ALA A 41 -15.10 -1.63 -3.94
CA ALA A 41 -15.01 -2.11 -2.57
C ALA A 41 -15.77 -1.22 -1.58
N LEU A 42 -15.73 0.10 -1.76
CA LEU A 42 -16.50 1.05 -0.96
C LEU A 42 -18.01 0.78 -1.08
N ARG A 43 -18.49 0.59 -2.32
CA ARG A 43 -19.89 0.23 -2.56
C ARG A 43 -20.26 -1.11 -1.92
N MET A 44 -19.41 -2.12 -2.05
CA MET A 44 -19.66 -3.44 -1.45
C MET A 44 -19.68 -3.37 0.08
N ALA A 45 -18.76 -2.60 0.69
CA ALA A 45 -18.73 -2.40 2.13
C ALA A 45 -20.02 -1.74 2.65
N GLN A 46 -20.57 -0.78 1.90
CA GLN A 46 -21.85 -0.12 2.20
C GLN A 46 -23.05 -1.05 2.04
N LEU A 47 -23.00 -1.98 1.08
CA LEU A 47 -24.02 -3.01 0.87
C LEU A 47 -23.92 -4.16 1.87
N GLY A 48 -22.88 -4.18 2.72
CA GLY A 48 -22.75 -5.13 3.82
C GLY A 48 -21.81 -6.30 3.56
N ASP A 49 -20.95 -6.22 2.53
CA ASP A 49 -19.93 -7.25 2.30
C ASP A 49 -19.05 -7.43 3.56
N PRO A 50 -18.66 -8.67 3.86
CA PRO A 50 -17.97 -8.99 5.11
C PRO A 50 -16.54 -8.44 5.15
N GLU A 51 -16.00 -8.32 6.36
CA GLU A 51 -14.56 -8.11 6.58
C GLU A 51 -13.74 -9.16 5.84
N GLY A 52 -12.59 -8.76 5.31
CA GLY A 52 -11.71 -9.61 4.53
C GLY A 52 -12.11 -9.72 3.06
N THR A 53 -13.24 -9.15 2.63
CA THR A 53 -13.61 -9.15 1.20
C THR A 53 -12.52 -8.52 0.34
N LEU A 54 -12.09 -9.27 -0.68
CA LEU A 54 -11.10 -8.87 -1.67
C LEU A 54 -11.81 -8.40 -2.94
N VAL A 55 -11.47 -7.21 -3.42
CA VAL A 55 -11.81 -6.72 -4.75
C VAL A 55 -10.53 -6.60 -5.55
N ILE A 56 -10.42 -7.26 -6.69
CA ILE A 56 -9.20 -7.28 -7.50
C ILE A 56 -9.52 -7.16 -8.98
N ALA A 57 -8.65 -6.49 -9.73
CA ALA A 57 -8.81 -6.36 -11.17
C ALA A 57 -7.50 -6.56 -11.92
N GLU A 58 -7.60 -7.08 -13.14
CA GLU A 58 -6.47 -7.15 -14.07
C GLU A 58 -6.04 -5.79 -14.62
N LYS A 59 -7.01 -4.87 -14.75
CA LYS A 59 -6.85 -3.48 -15.19
C LYS A 59 -7.78 -2.56 -14.40
N GLN A 60 -7.34 -1.33 -14.13
CA GLN A 60 -8.25 -0.25 -13.73
C GLN A 60 -8.30 0.80 -14.84
N GLU A 61 -9.51 1.24 -15.21
CA GLU A 61 -9.69 2.34 -16.18
C GLU A 61 -9.40 3.69 -15.53
N HIS A 62 -9.69 3.84 -14.24
CA HIS A 62 -9.57 5.08 -13.47
C HIS A 62 -8.92 4.81 -12.11
N GLY A 63 -7.75 4.15 -12.11
CA GLY A 63 -6.97 3.92 -10.90
C GLY A 63 -6.68 5.22 -10.16
N ARG A 64 -6.89 5.24 -8.84
CA ARG A 64 -6.77 6.44 -8.00
C ARG A 64 -5.64 6.30 -6.99
N GLY A 65 -4.95 7.39 -6.76
CA GLY A 65 -4.06 7.63 -5.64
C GLY A 65 -4.58 8.76 -4.75
N ARG A 66 -3.81 9.11 -3.73
CA ARG A 66 -4.12 10.23 -2.82
C ARG A 66 -4.23 11.55 -3.59
N MET A 67 -5.03 12.47 -3.05
CA MET A 67 -5.19 13.84 -3.59
C MET A 67 -5.61 13.84 -5.07
N LEU A 68 -6.51 12.93 -5.44
CA LEU A 68 -7.04 12.77 -6.82
C LEU A 68 -5.98 12.49 -7.90
N ARG A 69 -4.76 12.10 -7.51
CA ARG A 69 -3.75 11.65 -8.47
C ARG A 69 -4.19 10.35 -9.12
N SER A 70 -3.85 10.15 -10.39
CA SER A 70 -4.09 8.87 -11.07
C SER A 70 -3.05 7.82 -10.66
N TRP A 71 -3.45 6.56 -10.68
CA TRP A 71 -2.59 5.39 -10.53
C TRP A 71 -2.66 4.55 -11.80
N ASP A 72 -1.55 4.46 -12.53
CA ASP A 72 -1.47 3.68 -13.76
C ASP A 72 -1.62 2.17 -13.44
N SER A 73 -2.62 1.54 -14.06
CA SER A 73 -3.04 0.17 -13.74
C SER A 73 -3.18 -0.69 -15.00
N PRO A 74 -2.09 -0.89 -15.78
CA PRO A 74 -2.19 -1.59 -17.04
C PRO A 74 -2.54 -3.08 -16.86
N LEU A 75 -3.18 -3.62 -17.89
CA LEU A 75 -3.68 -4.99 -17.93
C LEU A 75 -2.56 -6.00 -17.64
N ALA A 76 -2.78 -6.88 -16.68
CA ALA A 76 -1.92 -8.04 -16.38
C ALA A 76 -0.46 -7.71 -16.00
N LYS A 77 -0.18 -6.51 -15.49
CA LYS A 77 1.18 -6.07 -15.11
C LYS A 77 1.39 -5.92 -13.61
N GLY A 78 0.33 -5.71 -12.84
CA GLY A 78 0.44 -5.46 -11.41
C GLY A 78 -0.65 -6.17 -10.61
N LEU A 79 -0.67 -5.87 -9.32
CA LEU A 79 -1.76 -6.21 -8.42
C LEU A 79 -2.52 -4.92 -8.13
N TRP A 80 -3.77 -4.86 -8.57
CA TRP A 80 -4.67 -3.75 -8.33
C TRP A 80 -5.82 -4.28 -7.50
N PHE A 81 -5.77 -4.09 -6.19
CA PHE A 81 -6.76 -4.69 -5.30
C PHE A 81 -7.09 -3.83 -4.09
N SER A 82 -8.24 -4.11 -3.50
CA SER A 82 -8.73 -3.48 -2.29
C SER A 82 -9.24 -4.54 -1.32
N VAL A 83 -9.04 -4.30 -0.03
CA VAL A 83 -9.57 -5.16 1.05
C VAL A 83 -10.47 -4.35 1.96
N ILE A 84 -11.64 -4.90 2.29
CA ILE A 84 -12.59 -4.31 3.26
C ILE A 84 -12.24 -4.81 4.66
N LEU A 85 -11.99 -3.90 5.61
CA LEU A 85 -11.80 -4.22 7.03
C LEU A 85 -12.81 -3.49 7.91
N ARG A 86 -13.16 -4.05 9.07
CA ARG A 86 -14.13 -3.52 10.04
C ARG A 86 -13.53 -3.48 11.47
N PRO A 87 -12.41 -2.75 11.67
CA PRO A 87 -11.73 -2.72 12.96
C PRO A 87 -12.55 -1.99 14.03
N GLN A 88 -12.48 -2.49 15.27
CA GLN A 88 -13.07 -1.83 16.45
C GLN A 88 -12.15 -0.71 16.98
N LEU A 89 -11.91 0.32 16.17
CA LEU A 89 -11.01 1.44 16.49
C LEU A 89 -11.76 2.78 16.49
N SER A 90 -11.22 3.77 17.21
CA SER A 90 -11.74 5.14 17.18
C SER A 90 -11.45 5.80 15.82
N SER A 91 -12.19 6.86 15.50
CA SER A 91 -11.94 7.63 14.28
C SER A 91 -10.52 8.22 14.21
N SER A 92 -9.94 8.61 15.35
CA SER A 92 -8.57 9.15 15.44
C SER A 92 -7.49 8.15 15.04
N GLN A 93 -7.76 6.84 15.11
CA GLN A 93 -6.81 5.78 14.78
C GLN A 93 -6.87 5.37 13.29
N ALA A 94 -7.75 5.97 12.49
CA ALA A 94 -7.88 5.64 11.07
C ALA A 94 -6.56 5.82 10.29
N GLY A 95 -5.74 6.80 10.67
CA GLY A 95 -4.43 7.06 10.06
C GLY A 95 -3.41 5.94 10.26
N LEU A 96 -3.63 5.04 11.21
CA LEU A 96 -2.73 3.92 11.50
C LEU A 96 -2.94 2.72 10.55
N LEU A 97 -4.12 2.58 9.94
CA LEU A 97 -4.47 1.39 9.16
C LEU A 97 -3.63 1.20 7.88
N PRO A 98 -3.24 2.26 7.12
CA PRO A 98 -2.30 2.12 6.00
C PRO A 98 -0.94 1.53 6.39
N TYR A 99 -0.49 1.70 7.64
CA TYR A 99 0.76 1.12 8.12
C TYR A 99 0.72 -0.40 8.13
N ILE A 100 -0.45 -0.99 8.41
CA ILE A 100 -0.64 -2.45 8.38
C ILE A 100 -0.37 -2.97 6.97
N ALA A 101 -0.98 -2.33 5.97
CA ALA A 101 -0.75 -2.68 4.57
C ALA A 101 0.71 -2.47 4.15
N GLY A 102 1.33 -1.35 4.54
CA GLY A 102 2.73 -1.05 4.20
C GLY A 102 3.70 -2.09 4.71
N VAL A 103 3.63 -2.41 6.00
CA VAL A 103 4.48 -3.45 6.60
C VAL A 103 4.21 -4.82 5.98
N SER A 104 2.94 -5.15 5.73
CA SER A 104 2.56 -6.45 5.16
C SER A 104 3.08 -6.67 3.74
N VAL A 105 3.00 -5.64 2.88
CA VAL A 105 3.58 -5.71 1.53
C VAL A 105 5.10 -5.83 1.61
N ALA A 106 5.75 -5.08 2.49
CA ALA A 106 7.21 -5.16 2.65
C ALA A 106 7.65 -6.57 3.09
N GLU A 107 7.01 -7.14 4.11
CA GLU A 107 7.32 -8.47 4.63
C GLU A 107 7.06 -9.58 3.59
N ALA A 108 5.99 -9.47 2.80
CA ALA A 108 5.71 -10.42 1.75
C ALA A 108 6.76 -10.37 0.63
N VAL A 109 7.16 -9.16 0.22
CA VAL A 109 8.20 -8.94 -0.80
C VAL A 109 9.57 -9.42 -0.31
N GLU A 110 9.93 -9.14 0.95
CA GLU A 110 11.15 -9.64 1.58
C GLU A 110 11.19 -11.17 1.57
N ALA A 111 10.11 -11.82 2.03
CA ALA A 111 10.06 -13.27 2.14
C ALA A 111 10.05 -13.99 0.79
N GLN A 112 9.37 -13.43 -0.22
CA GLN A 112 9.22 -14.09 -1.53
C GLN A 112 10.39 -13.79 -2.49
N LEU A 113 10.96 -12.59 -2.42
CA LEU A 113 11.86 -12.07 -3.45
C LEU A 113 13.24 -11.70 -2.91
N GLY A 114 13.45 -11.69 -1.59
CA GLY A 114 14.71 -11.25 -0.97
C GLY A 114 15.02 -9.76 -1.17
N LEU A 115 14.06 -8.98 -1.66
CA LEU A 115 14.18 -7.53 -1.78
C LEU A 115 13.91 -6.87 -0.42
N HIS A 116 14.46 -5.69 -0.18
CA HIS A 116 14.24 -4.92 1.05
C HIS A 116 13.52 -3.61 0.75
N PRO A 117 12.18 -3.58 0.76
CA PRO A 117 11.41 -2.37 0.53
C PRO A 117 11.64 -1.30 1.59
N ASP A 118 11.82 -0.07 1.13
CA ASP A 118 11.84 1.12 1.97
C ASP A 118 10.43 1.70 2.09
N LEU A 119 9.97 1.90 3.32
CA LEU A 119 8.65 2.46 3.61
C LEU A 119 8.73 3.99 3.66
N LYS A 120 8.04 4.63 2.72
CA LYS A 120 7.99 6.07 2.59
C LYS A 120 6.67 6.60 3.13
N TRP A 121 6.77 7.44 4.16
CA TRP A 121 5.60 8.16 4.65
C TRP A 121 5.01 9.05 3.53
N PRO A 122 3.68 9.07 3.37
CA PRO A 122 2.72 8.37 4.22
C PRO A 122 2.44 6.93 3.80
N ASN A 123 2.38 6.63 2.50
CA ASN A 123 1.71 5.42 2.01
C ASN A 123 2.43 4.75 0.81
N ASP A 124 3.73 5.00 0.64
CA ASP A 124 4.48 4.54 -0.53
C ASP A 124 5.55 3.51 -0.14
N LEU A 125 5.83 2.56 -1.04
CA LEU A 125 6.96 1.64 -0.88
C LEU A 125 7.90 1.74 -2.06
N LEU A 126 9.19 1.76 -1.75
CA LEU A 126 10.27 1.93 -2.70
C LEU A 126 11.20 0.73 -2.69
N VAL A 127 11.85 0.44 -3.82
CA VAL A 127 13.03 -0.42 -3.89
C VAL A 127 14.06 0.27 -4.78
N GLY A 128 15.31 0.34 -4.30
CA GLY A 128 16.35 1.13 -4.98
C GLY A 128 15.97 2.62 -5.14
N GLY A 129 15.22 3.19 -4.20
CA GLY A 129 14.74 4.57 -4.24
C GLY A 129 13.59 4.84 -5.23
N LYS A 130 13.09 3.81 -5.92
CA LYS A 130 11.99 3.94 -6.90
C LYS A 130 10.72 3.27 -6.40
N LYS A 131 9.57 3.91 -6.64
CA LYS A 131 8.26 3.48 -6.17
C LYS A 131 7.76 2.26 -6.92
N PHE A 132 7.37 1.23 -6.19
CA PHE A 132 6.70 0.05 -6.75
C PHE A 132 5.31 -0.18 -6.15
N CYS A 133 4.99 0.39 -4.98
CA CYS A 133 3.68 0.24 -4.37
C CYS A 133 3.15 1.56 -3.81
N GLY A 134 1.83 1.73 -3.88
CA GLY A 134 1.10 2.83 -3.27
C GLY A 134 -0.15 2.30 -2.55
N ILE A 135 -0.45 2.89 -1.40
CA ILE A 135 -1.59 2.52 -0.55
C ILE A 135 -2.58 3.69 -0.43
N LEU A 136 -3.85 3.40 -0.62
CA LEU A 136 -4.96 4.34 -0.49
C LEU A 136 -6.00 3.79 0.48
N SER A 137 -6.19 4.47 1.60
CA SER A 137 -7.25 4.16 2.56
C SER A 137 -8.43 5.11 2.41
N GLU A 138 -9.64 4.55 2.33
CA GLU A 138 -10.89 5.29 2.40
C GLU A 138 -11.74 4.72 3.54
N VAL A 139 -12.29 5.59 4.40
CA VAL A 139 -12.87 5.18 5.68
C VAL A 139 -14.29 5.73 5.80
N GLU A 140 -15.21 4.89 6.28
CA GLU A 140 -16.54 5.32 6.71
C GLU A 140 -16.61 5.26 8.23
N PHE A 141 -17.12 6.33 8.84
CA PHE A 141 -17.26 6.46 10.29
C PHE A 141 -18.72 6.35 10.71
N GLU A 142 -18.96 5.78 11.89
CA GLU A 142 -20.28 5.71 12.52
C GLU A 142 -20.11 5.85 14.03
N ASN A 143 -20.87 6.75 14.64
CA ASN A 143 -20.87 6.99 16.10
C ASN A 143 -19.45 7.18 16.71
N GLY A 144 -18.59 7.93 16.01
CA GLY A 144 -17.22 8.22 16.46
C GLY A 144 -16.21 7.06 16.31
N LYS A 145 -16.64 5.95 15.72
CA LYS A 145 -15.81 4.77 15.43
C LYS A 145 -15.67 4.55 13.93
N ILE A 146 -14.69 3.74 13.56
CA ILE A 146 -14.57 3.25 12.18
C ILE A 146 -15.65 2.20 11.95
N LYS A 147 -16.55 2.45 11.00
CA LYS A 147 -17.57 1.47 10.57
C LYS A 147 -16.95 0.43 9.64
N PHE A 148 -16.16 0.92 8.68
CA PHE A 148 -15.28 0.11 7.85
C PHE A 148 -14.19 0.99 7.21
N ILE A 149 -13.15 0.33 6.71
CA ILE A 149 -12.11 0.92 5.87
C ILE A 149 -11.95 0.06 4.61
N VAL A 150 -11.70 0.72 3.49
CA VAL A 150 -11.23 0.11 2.25
C VAL A 150 -9.73 0.42 2.12
N LEU A 151 -8.90 -0.62 2.14
CA LEU A 151 -7.46 -0.53 1.88
C LEU A 151 -7.17 -0.90 0.43
N GLY A 152 -6.97 0.11 -0.41
CA GLY A 152 -6.49 -0.04 -1.79
C GLY A 152 -4.98 -0.17 -1.85
N ILE A 153 -4.51 -1.19 -2.53
CA ILE A 153 -3.09 -1.52 -2.68
C ILE A 153 -2.80 -1.72 -4.16
N GLY A 154 -1.97 -0.83 -4.71
CA GLY A 154 -1.45 -0.94 -6.08
C GLY A 154 0.00 -1.35 -6.07
N VAL A 155 0.34 -2.50 -6.66
CA VAL A 155 1.71 -3.03 -6.73
C VAL A 155 2.15 -3.21 -8.19
N ASN A 156 3.23 -2.55 -8.57
CA ASN A 156 3.91 -2.74 -9.84
C ASN A 156 4.70 -4.05 -9.80
N VAL A 157 4.18 -5.11 -10.43
CA VAL A 157 4.80 -6.45 -10.36
C VAL A 157 5.68 -6.75 -11.57
N ASN A 158 5.08 -6.99 -12.74
CA ASN A 158 5.74 -7.51 -13.93
C ASN A 158 5.98 -6.47 -15.04
N HIS A 159 5.90 -5.18 -14.70
CA HIS A 159 6.22 -4.11 -15.65
C HIS A 159 7.67 -4.21 -16.11
N LEU A 160 7.90 -3.93 -17.38
CA LEU A 160 9.20 -3.68 -17.99
C LEU A 160 9.48 -2.17 -18.02
N ALA A 161 10.74 -1.78 -18.22
CA ALA A 161 11.13 -0.37 -18.25
C ALA A 161 10.35 0.45 -19.30
N GLY A 162 9.97 -0.18 -20.42
CA GLY A 162 9.17 0.44 -21.48
C GLY A 162 7.68 0.64 -21.14
N ASP A 163 7.16 -0.07 -20.14
CA ASP A 163 5.74 0.04 -19.74
C ASP A 163 5.47 1.34 -18.96
N PHE A 164 6.49 1.93 -18.31
CA PHE A 164 6.34 3.18 -17.58
C PHE A 164 6.36 4.39 -18.52
N SER A 165 5.38 5.28 -18.35
CA SER A 165 5.32 6.56 -19.05
C SER A 165 6.55 7.40 -18.74
N ARG A 166 6.94 8.30 -19.67
CA ARG A 166 8.12 9.16 -19.52
C ARG A 166 8.06 10.01 -18.24
N GLN A 167 6.86 10.37 -17.78
CA GLN A 167 6.68 11.23 -16.60
C GLN A 167 7.03 10.54 -15.29
N ILE A 168 6.88 9.21 -15.19
CA ILE A 168 7.06 8.47 -13.93
C ILE A 168 8.26 7.52 -13.94
N ARG A 169 8.85 7.26 -15.11
CA ARG A 169 9.89 6.23 -15.32
C ARG A 169 11.11 6.38 -14.40
N ASP A 170 11.47 7.62 -14.05
CA ASP A 170 12.65 7.87 -13.19
C ASP A 170 12.37 7.56 -11.72
N GLY A 171 11.11 7.77 -11.28
CA GLY A 171 10.68 7.58 -9.90
C GLY A 171 9.94 6.27 -9.63
N ALA A 172 9.64 5.46 -10.66
CA ALA A 172 8.88 4.22 -10.56
C ALA A 172 9.71 2.99 -10.96
N THR A 173 9.40 1.85 -10.37
CA THR A 173 9.95 0.54 -10.70
C THR A 173 8.89 -0.54 -10.54
N SER A 174 9.26 -1.77 -10.88
CA SER A 174 8.47 -2.97 -10.61
C SER A 174 9.30 -3.99 -9.85
N LEU A 175 8.61 -4.91 -9.17
CA LEU A 175 9.29 -6.00 -8.49
C LEU A 175 10.09 -6.88 -9.47
N ARG A 176 9.60 -7.08 -10.69
CA ARG A 176 10.33 -7.79 -11.75
C ARG A 176 11.63 -7.09 -12.14
N LEU A 177 11.62 -5.77 -12.27
CA LEU A 177 12.83 -5.02 -12.60
C LEU A 177 13.84 -5.06 -11.44
N ALA A 178 13.36 -5.05 -10.20
CA ALA A 178 14.22 -5.09 -9.02
C ALA A 178 14.79 -6.50 -8.71
N ALA A 179 13.99 -7.55 -8.92
CA ALA A 179 14.38 -8.94 -8.68
C ALA A 179 14.97 -9.63 -9.93
N GLU A 180 15.00 -8.94 -11.07
CA GLU A 180 15.47 -9.45 -12.37
C GLU A 180 14.80 -10.75 -12.83
N THR A 181 13.60 -11.05 -12.30
CA THR A 181 12.85 -12.27 -12.60
C THR A 181 11.35 -12.00 -12.70
N ARG A 182 10.64 -12.82 -13.48
CA ARG A 182 9.17 -12.73 -13.55
C ARG A 182 8.57 -13.29 -12.28
N ILE A 183 7.54 -12.64 -11.76
CA ILE A 183 6.90 -13.00 -10.50
C ILE A 183 5.50 -13.54 -10.78
N ASP A 184 5.12 -14.63 -10.11
CA ASP A 184 3.74 -15.10 -10.11
C ASP A 184 2.89 -14.16 -9.24
N ARG A 185 1.90 -13.50 -9.87
CA ARG A 185 1.08 -12.50 -9.18
C ARG A 185 0.12 -13.11 -8.17
N ALA A 186 -0.38 -14.32 -8.40
CA ALA A 186 -1.30 -14.97 -7.47
C ALA A 186 -0.56 -15.40 -6.20
N ASP A 187 0.66 -15.94 -6.33
CA ASP A 187 1.49 -16.32 -5.19
C ASP A 187 1.92 -15.09 -4.37
N LEU A 188 2.31 -13.99 -5.05
CA LEU A 188 2.63 -12.73 -4.38
C LEU A 188 1.42 -12.14 -3.66
N LEU A 189 0.24 -12.12 -4.30
CA LEU A 189 -1.00 -11.65 -3.69
C LEU A 189 -1.33 -12.47 -2.43
N ALA A 190 -1.24 -13.80 -2.51
CA ALA A 190 -1.50 -14.67 -1.38
C ALA A 190 -0.52 -14.42 -0.22
N ALA A 191 0.77 -14.19 -0.52
CA ALA A 191 1.76 -13.83 0.48
C ALA A 191 1.44 -12.48 1.15
N ILE A 192 1.04 -11.47 0.37
CA ILE A 192 0.64 -10.15 0.88
C ILE A 192 -0.60 -10.28 1.79
N LEU A 193 -1.64 -10.98 1.34
CA LEU A 193 -2.86 -11.16 2.12
C LEU A 193 -2.63 -11.96 3.41
N SER A 194 -1.75 -12.96 3.37
CA SER A 194 -1.34 -13.71 4.57
C SER A 194 -0.63 -12.81 5.58
N LYS A 195 0.25 -11.92 5.12
CA LYS A 195 0.91 -10.94 6.00
C LYS A 195 -0.05 -9.88 6.51
N LEU A 196 -1.00 -9.45 5.67
CA LEU A 196 -2.04 -8.51 6.06
C LEU A 196 -2.91 -9.08 7.17
N GLU A 197 -3.36 -10.33 7.03
CA GLU A 197 -4.13 -11.03 8.07
C GLU A 197 -3.34 -11.14 9.38
N GLN A 198 -2.12 -11.65 9.34
CA GLN A 198 -1.26 -11.80 10.51
C GLN A 198 -1.06 -10.46 11.24
N ASN A 199 -0.71 -9.40 10.50
CA ASN A 199 -0.47 -8.08 11.08
C ASN A 199 -1.76 -7.42 11.59
N TYR A 200 -2.88 -7.63 10.90
CA TYR A 200 -4.17 -7.08 11.31
C TYR A 200 -4.66 -7.72 12.61
N GLU A 201 -4.60 -9.05 12.71
CA GLU A 201 -4.96 -9.77 13.94
C GLU A 201 -4.02 -9.41 15.09
N ARG A 202 -2.71 -9.33 14.83
CA ARG A 202 -1.74 -8.90 15.85
C ARG A 202 -2.03 -7.51 16.38
N VAL A 203 -2.41 -6.57 15.51
CA VAL A 203 -2.78 -5.21 15.93
C VAL A 203 -4.08 -5.20 16.75
N LYS A 204 -5.05 -6.05 16.42
CA LYS A 204 -6.28 -6.20 17.23
C LYS A 204 -5.98 -6.67 18.65
N THR A 205 -4.98 -7.55 18.84
CA THR A 205 -4.66 -8.16 20.13
C THR A 205 -3.59 -7.42 20.93
N GLU A 206 -2.57 -6.90 20.26
CA GLU A 206 -1.35 -6.34 20.88
C GLU A 206 -1.24 -4.81 20.70
N GLY A 207 -2.06 -4.19 19.85
CA GLY A 207 -1.97 -2.77 19.51
C GLY A 207 -0.94 -2.47 18.41
N PHE A 208 -0.65 -1.18 18.20
CA PHE A 208 0.12 -0.69 17.05
C PHE A 208 1.62 -0.51 17.30
N ASP A 209 2.09 -0.59 18.54
CA ASP A 209 3.46 -0.22 18.90
C ASP A 209 4.53 -1.04 18.15
N ASP A 210 4.36 -2.36 18.11
CA ASP A 210 5.25 -3.25 17.35
C ASP A 210 5.19 -2.98 15.83
N LEU A 211 3.99 -2.76 15.29
CA LEU A 211 3.81 -2.47 13.87
C LEU A 211 4.51 -1.16 13.48
N LEU A 212 4.31 -0.10 14.27
CA LEU A 212 4.96 1.18 14.04
C LEU A 212 6.47 1.08 14.22
N HIS A 213 6.96 0.27 15.16
CA HIS A 213 8.38 -0.03 15.27
C HIS A 213 8.92 -0.68 13.98
N ARG A 214 8.30 -1.77 13.52
CA ARG A 214 8.67 -2.47 12.27
C ARG A 214 8.53 -1.60 11.02
N TRP A 215 7.61 -0.65 11.03
CA TRP A 215 7.49 0.33 9.96
C TRP A 215 8.68 1.31 9.99
N LYS A 216 8.99 1.86 11.17
CA LYS A 216 10.09 2.83 11.36
C LYS A 216 11.46 2.23 11.03
N THR A 217 11.70 0.95 11.34
CA THR A 217 12.94 0.26 10.98
C THR A 217 13.12 0.09 9.48
N ARG A 218 12.03 0.13 8.70
CA ARG A 218 12.05 0.07 7.23
C ARG A 218 11.98 1.43 6.55
N CYS A 219 11.86 2.53 7.32
CA CYS A 219 11.80 3.88 6.76
C CYS A 219 13.19 4.51 6.79
N SER A 220 13.84 4.60 5.63
CA SER A 220 15.21 5.12 5.55
C SER A 220 15.33 6.60 5.95
N ASN A 221 14.22 7.35 5.94
CA ASN A 221 14.15 8.75 6.33
C ASN A 221 13.80 8.96 7.81
N PHE A 222 13.53 7.89 8.57
CA PHE A 222 13.27 7.99 10.00
C PHE A 222 14.49 8.56 10.75
N LYS A 223 14.27 9.50 11.66
CA LYS A 223 15.30 10.27 12.38
C LYS A 223 16.24 11.10 11.49
N LYS A 224 15.91 11.33 10.21
CA LYS A 224 16.68 12.18 9.30
C LYS A 224 15.98 13.51 9.03
N ASN A 225 16.73 14.46 8.48
CA ASN A 225 16.16 15.68 7.94
C ASN A 225 15.39 15.36 6.65
N VAL A 226 14.18 15.90 6.57
CA VAL A 226 13.26 15.71 5.46
C VAL A 226 12.62 17.04 5.10
N ALA A 227 12.26 17.17 3.83
CA ALA A 227 11.32 18.18 3.35
C ALA A 227 9.95 17.51 3.15
N LEU A 228 8.91 18.10 3.74
CA LEU A 228 7.53 17.67 3.58
C LEU A 228 6.81 18.68 2.69
N LYS A 229 6.24 18.20 1.58
CA LYS A 229 5.34 18.99 0.76
C LYS A 229 3.92 18.82 1.26
N GLN A 230 3.30 19.93 1.65
CA GLN A 230 1.89 20.01 2.02
C GLN A 230 1.25 21.15 1.22
N ASP A 231 0.36 20.80 0.30
CA ASP A 231 -0.25 21.73 -0.66
C ASP A 231 0.81 22.56 -1.43
N GLN A 232 0.82 23.88 -1.23
CA GLN A 232 1.78 24.81 -1.83
C GLN A 232 2.96 25.15 -0.92
N THR A 233 3.05 24.50 0.25
CA THR A 233 4.08 24.78 1.25
C THR A 233 5.04 23.61 1.39
N THR A 234 6.32 23.94 1.63
CA THR A 234 7.34 22.97 2.01
C THR A 234 7.77 23.26 3.43
N ILE A 235 7.73 22.25 4.29
CA ILE A 235 8.16 22.34 5.68
C ILE A 235 9.39 21.44 5.83
N GLU A 236 10.48 21.99 6.33
CA GLU A 236 11.71 21.26 6.58
C GLU A 236 11.90 21.00 8.09
N GLY A 237 12.44 19.83 8.41
CA GLY A 237 12.76 19.45 9.77
C GLY A 237 13.21 18.01 9.88
N THR A 238 13.45 17.56 11.11
CA THR A 238 13.80 16.16 11.40
C THR A 238 12.54 15.33 11.61
N PHE A 239 12.41 14.20 10.91
CA PHE A 239 11.35 13.22 11.16
C PHE A 239 11.61 12.49 12.48
N VAL A 240 10.95 12.93 13.55
CA VAL A 240 11.21 12.45 14.91
C VAL A 240 10.45 11.16 15.22
N ASP A 241 9.15 11.11 14.99
CA ASP A 241 8.34 9.93 15.30
C ASP A 241 7.03 9.90 14.52
N ILE A 242 6.30 8.81 14.66
CA ILE A 242 4.89 8.70 14.30
C ILE A 242 4.11 8.62 15.60
N ASP A 243 3.07 9.43 15.75
CA ASP A 243 2.23 9.39 16.94
C ASP A 243 1.18 8.28 16.89
N HIS A 244 0.40 8.17 17.96
CA HIS A 244 -0.66 7.17 18.14
C HIS A 244 -1.89 7.37 17.22
N GLU A 245 -1.89 8.40 16.37
CA GLU A 245 -2.91 8.63 15.33
C GLU A 245 -2.36 8.37 13.92
N GLY A 246 -1.08 8.01 13.79
CA GLY A 246 -0.41 7.80 12.51
C GLY A 246 0.10 9.09 11.86
N CYS A 247 0.18 10.19 12.62
CA CYS A 247 0.72 11.45 12.12
C CYS A 247 2.24 11.50 12.28
N LEU A 248 2.92 12.08 11.29
CA LEU A 248 4.35 12.32 11.33
C LEU A 248 4.66 13.49 12.28
N LEU A 249 5.58 13.29 13.22
CA LEU A 249 6.11 14.32 14.11
C LEU A 249 7.41 14.89 13.54
N LEU A 250 7.37 16.16 13.16
CA LEU A 250 8.47 16.87 12.53
C LEU A 250 9.04 17.92 13.49
N LYS A 251 10.32 17.80 13.87
CA LYS A 251 11.01 18.84 14.63
C LYS A 251 11.62 19.85 13.67
N THR A 252 11.12 21.08 13.68
CA THR A 252 11.59 22.17 12.80
C THR A 252 12.91 22.75 13.29
N GLY A 253 13.55 23.58 12.46
CA GLY A 253 14.76 24.31 12.85
C GLY A 253 14.59 25.26 14.05
N SER A 254 13.36 25.67 14.37
CA SER A 254 13.05 26.47 15.57
C SER A 254 12.99 25.63 16.86
N GLY A 255 13.06 24.30 16.75
CA GLY A 255 12.94 23.36 17.87
C GLY A 255 11.50 22.93 18.19
N GLU A 256 10.50 23.53 17.56
CA GLU A 256 9.08 23.14 17.66
C GLU A 256 8.85 21.76 17.03
N THR A 257 8.01 20.92 17.66
CA THR A 257 7.57 19.65 17.06
C THR A 257 6.16 19.82 16.48
N LYS A 258 6.04 19.75 15.16
CA LYS A 258 4.78 19.83 14.43
C LYS A 258 4.24 18.44 14.12
N LYS A 259 2.92 18.29 14.27
CA LYS A 259 2.18 17.09 13.88
C LYS A 259 1.64 17.25 12.47
N ILE A 260 1.99 16.31 11.58
CA ILE A 260 1.65 16.33 10.16
C ILE A 260 0.77 15.12 9.84
N SER A 261 -0.49 15.36 9.53
CA SER A 261 -1.48 14.32 9.21
C SER A 261 -1.54 13.99 7.71
N ALA A 262 -1.09 14.90 6.84
CA ALA A 262 -1.06 14.70 5.40
C ALA A 262 0.08 15.49 4.74
N GLY A 263 0.62 14.94 3.66
CA GLY A 263 1.70 15.51 2.87
C GLY A 263 2.45 14.41 2.14
N ASP A 264 3.53 14.78 1.45
CA ASP A 264 4.46 13.84 0.83
C ASP A 264 5.89 14.15 1.33
N VAL A 265 6.61 13.12 1.82
CA VAL A 265 8.05 13.27 2.10
C VAL A 265 8.79 13.35 0.77
N ILE A 266 9.63 14.37 0.60
CA ILE A 266 10.54 14.47 -0.52
C ILE A 266 11.80 13.71 -0.12
N PHE A 267 12.08 12.62 -0.83
CA PHE A 267 13.38 11.97 -0.73
C PHE A 267 14.33 12.83 -1.56
N GLU A 268 15.39 13.35 -0.96
CA GLU A 268 16.46 13.93 -1.76
C GLU A 268 17.00 12.81 -2.66
N SER A 269 16.69 12.86 -3.96
CA SER A 269 17.46 12.12 -4.96
C SER A 269 18.90 12.54 -4.74
N GLY A 270 19.76 11.59 -4.36
CA GLY A 270 21.12 11.87 -3.88
C GLY A 270 21.73 13.01 -4.68
N ARG A 271 22.13 14.09 -3.98
CA ARG A 271 23.00 15.09 -4.59
C ARG A 271 24.21 14.30 -5.05
N GLY A 272 24.32 14.08 -6.36
CA GLY A 272 25.56 13.61 -6.97
C GLY A 272 26.65 14.53 -6.46
N LYS A 273 27.56 13.96 -5.68
CA LYS A 273 28.92 14.48 -5.60
C LYS A 273 29.67 13.92 -6.79
#